data_AF-Q5SI26-F1
#
_entry.id   AF-Q5SI26-F1
#
_cell.length_a   1.000
_cell.length_b   1.000
_cell.length_c   1.000
_cell.angle_alpha   90.00
_cell.angle_beta   90.00
_cell.angle_gamma   90.00
#
_symmetry.space_group_name_H-M   'P 1'
#
loop_
_entity.id
_entity.type
_entity.pdbx_description
1 polymer ?
#
loop_
_entity_poly.entity_id
_entity_poly.type
_entity_poly.pdbx_seq_one_letter_code
_entity_poly.pdbx_strand_id
1 'polypeptide(L)'
;MPTFIVLSTLTDDGAETLVKNPERIKEVNQELERDFGVRVVAQYAVLGPYDFVNVVEAEDAATVARAMLHLASRGSVKTMTLEAIPVADLIARLK
;
A
#
# COMPACT_ATOMS: atom_id res chain seq x y z
N MET A 1 1.11 -13.31 9.21
CA MET A 1 0.30 -12.14 8.84
C MET A 1 -0.03 -12.27 7.37
N PRO A 2 -1.28 -12.00 6.93
CA PRO A 2 -1.60 -11.93 5.51
C PRO A 2 -0.81 -10.82 4.81
N THR A 3 -0.43 -11.10 3.57
CA THR A 3 0.29 -10.17 2.70
C THR A 3 -0.69 -9.55 1.71
N PHE A 4 -0.52 -8.26 1.44
CA PHE A 4 -1.29 -7.54 0.45
C PHE A 4 -0.37 -6.75 -0.47
N ILE A 5 -0.79 -6.60 -1.72
CA ILE A 5 -0.15 -5.73 -2.70
C ILE A 5 -1.03 -4.50 -2.88
N VAL A 6 -0.47 -3.32 -2.66
CA VAL A 6 -1.14 -2.04 -2.87
C VAL A 6 -0.48 -1.33 -4.04
N LEU A 7 -1.23 -1.25 -5.15
CA LEU A 7 -0.87 -0.47 -6.33
C LEU A 7 -1.43 0.93 -6.16
N SER A 8 -0.61 1.96 -6.35
CA SER A 8 -1.01 3.35 -6.07
C SER A 8 -0.70 4.26 -7.25
N THR A 9 -1.62 5.16 -7.54
CA THR A 9 -1.47 6.24 -8.52
C THR A 9 -1.70 7.57 -7.80
N LEU A 10 -0.76 8.50 -7.97
CA LEU A 10 -0.85 9.84 -7.42
C LEU A 10 -1.89 10.67 -8.17
N THR A 11 -2.50 11.61 -7.47
CA THR A 11 -3.20 12.73 -8.12
C THR A 11 -2.21 13.84 -8.47
N ASP A 12 -2.64 14.84 -9.23
CA ASP A 12 -1.81 16.01 -9.57
C ASP A 12 -1.25 16.68 -8.30
N ASP A 13 -2.11 16.95 -7.31
CA ASP A 13 -1.72 17.50 -6.01
C ASP A 13 -0.78 16.56 -5.23
N GLY A 14 -1.01 15.24 -5.33
CA GLY A 14 -0.16 14.23 -4.71
C GLY A 14 1.25 14.22 -5.30
N ALA A 15 1.37 14.31 -6.62
CA ALA A 15 2.64 14.39 -7.32
C ALA A 15 3.39 15.69 -7.00
N GLU A 16 2.70 16.83 -7.01
CA GLU A 16 3.31 18.11 -6.63
C GLU A 16 3.82 18.08 -5.18
N THR A 17 3.02 17.52 -4.27
CA THR A 17 3.41 17.36 -2.86
C THR A 17 4.66 16.50 -2.72
N LEU A 18 4.72 15.36 -3.42
CA LEU A 18 5.88 14.47 -3.33
C LEU A 18 7.15 15.06 -3.96
N VAL A 19 7.04 15.87 -5.01
CA VAL A 19 8.19 16.57 -5.57
C VAL A 19 8.72 17.63 -4.58
N LYS A 20 7.82 18.33 -3.88
CA LYS A 20 8.21 19.34 -2.87
C LYS A 20 8.67 18.73 -1.54
N ASN A 21 8.17 17.56 -1.19
CA ASN A 21 8.48 16.86 0.05
C ASN A 21 8.58 15.33 -0.19
N PRO A 22 9.71 14.83 -0.73
CA PRO A 22 9.91 13.41 -1.00
C PRO A 22 9.86 12.52 0.24
N GLU A 23 10.26 13.05 1.39
CA GLU A 23 10.24 12.36 2.69
C GLU A 23 8.83 11.90 3.07
N ARG A 24 7.80 12.55 2.52
CA ARG A 24 6.39 12.20 2.73
C ARG A 24 6.10 10.73 2.42
N ILE A 25 6.82 10.11 1.48
CA ILE A 25 6.69 8.67 1.17
C ILE A 25 6.94 7.82 2.43
N LYS A 26 7.99 8.14 3.20
CA LYS A 26 8.34 7.39 4.42
C LYS A 26 7.49 7.77 5.62
N GLU A 27 7.07 9.03 5.72
CA GLU A 27 6.12 9.46 6.74
C GLU A 27 4.78 8.69 6.63
N VAL A 28 4.27 8.52 5.41
CA VAL A 28 3.04 7.74 5.18
C VAL A 28 3.22 6.29 5.64
N ASN A 29 4.37 5.67 5.38
CA ASN A 29 4.63 4.31 5.85
C ASN A 29 4.62 4.23 7.39
N GLN A 30 5.20 5.22 8.08
CA GLN A 30 5.20 5.28 9.55
C GLN A 30 3.79 5.52 10.12
N GLU A 31 2.99 6.38 9.49
CA GLU A 31 1.59 6.61 9.86
C GLU A 31 0.76 5.33 9.69
N LEU A 32 0.95 4.59 8.59
CA LEU A 32 0.26 3.32 8.33
C LEU A 32 0.56 2.27 9.42
N GLU A 33 1.83 2.15 9.80
CA GLU A 33 2.24 1.20 10.83
C GLU A 33 1.73 1.62 12.22
N ARG A 34 1.91 2.90 12.59
CA ARG A 34 1.53 3.44 13.90
C ARG A 34 0.02 3.47 14.12
N ASP A 35 -0.75 3.95 13.14
CA ASP A 35 -2.16 4.28 13.32
C ASP A 35 -3.11 3.15 12.90
N PHE A 36 -2.62 2.21 12.08
CA PHE A 36 -3.42 1.13 11.51
C PHE A 36 -2.80 -0.27 11.67
N GLY A 37 -1.56 -0.40 12.15
CA GLY A 37 -0.89 -1.70 12.23
C GLY A 37 -0.57 -2.31 10.86
N VAL A 38 -0.46 -1.48 9.81
CA VAL A 38 -0.11 -1.91 8.46
C VAL A 38 1.38 -1.69 8.23
N ARG A 39 2.14 -2.78 8.19
CA ARG A 39 3.60 -2.74 8.02
C ARG A 39 3.95 -2.79 6.53
N VAL A 40 4.74 -1.83 6.06
CA VAL A 40 5.25 -1.82 4.69
C VAL A 40 6.52 -2.68 4.60
N VAL A 41 6.42 -3.83 3.95
CA VAL A 41 7.52 -4.80 3.76
C VAL A 41 8.46 -4.34 2.66
N ALA A 42 7.89 -3.87 1.55
CA ALA A 42 8.63 -3.36 0.42
C ALA A 42 7.82 -2.27 -0.29
N GLN A 43 8.52 -1.32 -0.90
CA GLN A 43 7.92 -0.21 -1.62
C GLN A 43 8.83 0.18 -2.78
N TYR A 44 8.24 0.29 -3.96
CA TYR A 44 8.92 0.60 -5.20
C TYR A 44 8.16 1.68 -5.93
N ALA A 45 8.87 2.71 -6.41
CA ALA A 45 8.37 3.51 -7.52
C ALA A 45 8.48 2.66 -8.80
N VAL A 46 7.44 2.65 -9.62
CA VAL A 46 7.39 1.84 -10.84
C VAL A 46 7.02 2.68 -12.05
N LEU A 47 7.48 2.26 -13.22
CA LEU A 47 7.16 2.89 -14.49
C LEU A 47 6.12 2.03 -15.20
N GLY A 48 4.88 2.50 -15.22
CA GLY A 48 3.76 1.75 -15.76
C GLY A 48 2.42 2.44 -15.48
N PRO A 49 1.31 1.69 -15.39
CA PRO A 49 -0.01 2.26 -15.12
C PRO A 49 -0.20 2.76 -13.68
N TYR A 50 0.76 2.47 -12.79
CA TYR A 50 0.78 2.90 -11.40
C TYR A 50 2.11 3.60 -11.11
N ASP A 51 2.15 4.43 -10.07
CA ASP A 51 3.36 5.12 -9.63
C ASP A 51 4.12 4.33 -8.58
N PHE A 52 3.39 3.61 -7.71
CA PHE A 52 4.00 2.79 -6.66
C PHE A 52 3.40 1.39 -6.58
N VAL A 53 4.27 0.43 -6.23
CA VAL A 53 3.91 -0.90 -5.75
C VAL A 53 4.39 -1.03 -4.32
N ASN A 54 3.46 -1.35 -3.42
CA ASN A 54 3.76 -1.59 -2.01
C ASN A 54 3.38 -3.03 -1.65
N VAL A 55 4.25 -3.73 -0.97
CA VAL A 55 3.96 -5.00 -0.31
C VAL A 55 3.76 -4.69 1.16
N VAL A 56 2.59 -5.00 1.70
CA VAL A 56 2.23 -4.70 3.08
C VAL A 56 1.75 -5.95 3.81
N GLU A 57 1.94 -5.97 5.12
CA GLU A 57 1.39 -6.99 6.01
C GLU A 57 0.50 -6.30 7.06
N ALA A 58 -0.61 -6.94 7.41
CA ALA A 58 -1.54 -6.47 8.43
C ALA A 58 -2.18 -7.66 9.16
N GLU A 59 -3.02 -7.40 10.14
CA GLU A 59 -3.78 -8.45 10.85
C GLU A 59 -4.79 -9.14 9.94
N ASP A 60 -5.60 -8.36 9.21
CA ASP A 60 -6.64 -8.85 8.32
C ASP A 60 -6.94 -7.85 7.17
N ALA A 61 -7.82 -8.27 6.25
CA ALA A 61 -8.22 -7.44 5.11
C ALA A 61 -9.01 -6.18 5.53
N ALA A 62 -9.76 -6.24 6.64
CA ALA A 62 -10.52 -5.09 7.16
C ALA A 62 -9.59 -3.98 7.65
N THR A 63 -8.47 -4.36 8.29
CA THR A 63 -7.40 -3.47 8.74
C THR A 63 -6.77 -2.74 7.56
N VAL A 64 -6.45 -3.47 6.48
CA VAL A 64 -5.92 -2.85 5.25
C VAL A 64 -6.95 -1.94 4.59
N ALA A 65 -8.20 -2.37 4.47
CA ALA A 65 -9.27 -1.56 3.89
C ALA A 65 -9.46 -0.23 4.64
N ARG A 66 -9.43 -0.26 5.98
CA ARG A 66 -9.49 0.94 6.82
C ARG A 66 -8.33 1.88 6.55
N ALA A 67 -7.11 1.37 6.45
CA ALA A 67 -5.93 2.15 6.16
C ALA A 67 -5.97 2.78 4.75
N MET A 68 -6.39 2.02 3.74
CA MET A 68 -6.50 2.50 2.35
C MET A 68 -7.60 3.55 2.19
N LEU A 69 -8.75 3.41 2.86
CA LEU A 69 -9.79 4.43 2.88
C LEU A 69 -9.30 5.72 3.53
N HIS A 70 -8.50 5.62 4.59
CA HIS A 70 -7.87 6.79 5.20
C HIS A 70 -6.88 7.46 4.24
N LEU A 71 -6.03 6.71 3.54
CA LEU A 71 -5.15 7.28 2.51
C LEU A 71 -5.95 7.96 1.39
N ALA A 72 -6.97 7.29 0.86
CA ALA A 72 -7.82 7.82 -0.20
C ALA A 72 -8.55 9.11 0.23
N SER A 73 -8.95 9.21 1.51
CA SER A 73 -9.62 10.41 2.04
C SER A 73 -8.77 11.67 2.00
N ARG A 74 -7.44 11.55 1.89
CA ARG A 74 -6.51 12.68 1.76
C ARG A 74 -6.51 13.27 0.34
N GLY A 75 -7.08 12.58 -0.64
CA GLY A 75 -7.14 13.03 -2.05
C GLY A 75 -5.82 13.00 -2.81
N SER A 76 -4.69 12.73 -2.14
CA SER A 76 -3.35 12.72 -2.76
C SER A 76 -3.03 11.44 -3.53
N VAL A 77 -3.79 10.36 -3.33
CA VAL A 77 -3.50 9.04 -3.91
C VAL A 77 -4.77 8.23 -4.12
N LYS A 78 -4.79 7.45 -5.20
CA LYS A 78 -5.78 6.39 -5.44
C LYS A 78 -5.09 5.03 -5.36
N THR A 79 -5.76 4.06 -4.74
CA THR A 79 -5.18 2.75 -4.45
C THR A 79 -6.03 1.61 -5.01
N MET A 80 -5.37 0.59 -5.57
CA MET A 80 -5.94 -0.73 -5.81
C MET A 80 -5.23 -1.73 -4.89
N THR A 81 -6.01 -2.50 -4.13
CA THR A 81 -5.47 -3.46 -3.16
C THR A 81 -5.79 -4.89 -3.59
N LEU A 82 -4.79 -5.76 -3.47
CA LEU A 82 -4.86 -7.17 -3.80
C LEU A 82 -4.45 -7.98 -2.57
N GLU A 83 -5.29 -8.90 -2.13
CA GLU A 83 -4.86 -9.92 -1.17
C GLU A 83 -3.89 -10.88 -1.89
N ALA A 84 -2.71 -11.07 -1.32
CA ALA A 84 -1.66 -11.89 -1.91
C ALA A 84 -1.59 -13.24 -1.20
N ILE A 85 -1.95 -14.30 -1.92
CA ILE A 85 -1.80 -15.68 -1.45
C ILE A 85 -0.40 -16.15 -1.83
N PRO A 86 0.46 -16.54 -0.87
CA PRO A 86 1.74 -17.14 -1.17
C PRO A 86 1.58 -18.36 -2.08
N VAL A 87 2.40 -18.46 -3.12
CA VAL A 87 2.30 -19.56 -4.10
C VAL A 87 2.47 -20.93 -3.43
N ALA A 88 3.29 -21.01 -2.37
CA ALA A 88 3.45 -22.23 -1.57
C ALA A 88 2.14 -22.70 -0.92
N ASP A 89 1.34 -21.76 -0.38
CA ASP A 89 0.05 -22.06 0.24
C ASP A 89 -0.97 -22.53 -0.80
N LEU A 90 -0.98 -21.89 -1.98
CA LEU A 90 -1.81 -22.32 -3.10
C LEU A 90 -1.46 -23.75 -3.54
N ILE A 91 -0.17 -24.06 -3.71
CA ILE A 91 0.29 -25.40 -4.07
C ILE A 91 -0.12 -26.43 -3.00
N ALA A 92 -0.03 -26.09 -1.72
CA ALA A 92 -0.41 -26.98 -0.63
C ALA A 92 -1.93 -27.26 -0.60
N ARG A 93 -2.77 -26.33 -1.06
CA ARG A 93 -4.24 -26.49 -1.13
C ARG A 93 -4.73 -27.25 -2.36
N LEU A 94 -3.90 -27.34 -3.41
CA LEU A 94 -4.22 -28.07 -4.64
C LEU A 94 -3.80 -29.56 -4.60
N LYS A 95 -3.01 -29.94 -3.59
CA LYS A 95 -2.60 -31.33 -3.31
C LYS A 95 -3.54 -31.98 -2.32
#